data_AF-A0A2N2Z8N1-F1
#
_entry.id   AF-A0A2N2Z8N1-F1
#
_cell.length_a   1.000
_cell.length_b   1.000
_cell.length_c   1.000
_cell.angle_alpha   90.00
_cell.angle_beta   90.00
_cell.angle_gamma   90.00
#
_symmetry.space_group_name_H-M   'P 1'
#
loop_
_entity.id
_entity.type
_entity.pdbx_description
1 polymer ?
#
loop_
_entity_poly.entity_id
_entity_poly.type
_entity_poly.pdbx_seq_one_letter_code
_entity_poly.pdbx_strand_id
1 'polypeptide(L)' 'MINTDNYKHSEITEKIIQAFYKVYNTLGYGFLEKVYENALFIELIEMGLIVEKQKQIEVYL' A
#
# COMPACT_ATOMS: atom_id res chain seq x y z
N MET A 1 -4.74 6.06 -22.73
CA MET A 1 -4.02 5.01 -21.98
C MET A 1 -2.75 5.67 -21.46
N ILE A 2 -2.65 5.90 -20.16
CA ILE A 2 -1.42 6.44 -19.56
C ILE A 2 -0.39 5.32 -19.64
N ASN A 3 0.70 5.59 -20.34
CA ASN A 3 1.78 4.63 -20.54
C ASN A 3 2.53 4.49 -19.20
N THR A 4 2.24 3.45 -18.44
CA THR A 4 2.81 3.18 -17.10
C THR A 4 4.25 2.66 -17.16
N ASP A 5 4.78 2.42 -18.36
CA ASP A 5 6.11 1.83 -18.58
C ASP A 5 7.30 2.77 -18.24
N ASN A 6 7.05 3.94 -17.63
CA ASN A 6 8.05 5.01 -17.49
C ASN A 6 8.50 5.35 -16.06
N TYR A 7 8.11 4.57 -15.04
CA TYR A 7 8.57 4.76 -13.66
C TYR A 7 9.37 3.57 -13.15
N LYS A 8 10.41 3.85 -12.34
CA LYS A 8 11.33 2.85 -11.78
C LYS A 8 10.64 1.69 -11.02
N HIS A 9 9.44 1.94 -10.50
CA HIS A 9 8.70 1.05 -9.61
C HIS A 9 7.24 0.89 -10.03
N SER A 10 6.92 0.95 -11.33
CA SER A 10 5.54 0.91 -11.83
C SER A 10 4.75 -0.31 -11.35
N GLU A 11 5.32 -1.51 -11.47
CA GLU A 11 4.63 -2.75 -11.10
C GLU A 11 4.26 -2.81 -9.61
N ILE A 12 5.20 -2.45 -8.72
CA ILE A 12 4.94 -2.44 -7.27
C ILE A 12 3.97 -1.31 -6.90
N THR A 13 4.05 -0.17 -7.57
CA THR A 13 3.13 0.96 -7.38
C THR A 13 1.70 0.56 -7.73
N GLU A 14 1.50 -0.13 -8.85
CA GLU A 14 0.19 -0.63 -9.28
C GLU A 14 -0.41 -1.58 -8.25
N LYS A 15 0.37 -2.54 -7.73
CA LYS A 15 -0.06 -3.45 -6.66
C LYS A 15 -0.47 -2.70 -5.39
N ILE A 16 0.31 -1.71 -4.96
CA ILE A 16 0.00 -0.92 -3.76
C ILE A 16 -1.32 -0.15 -3.94
N ILE A 17 -1.53 0.47 -5.11
CA ILE A 17 -2.76 1.20 -5.42
C ILE A 17 -3.96 0.24 -5.43
N GLN A 18 -3.81 -0.93 -6.04
CA GLN A 18 -4.86 -1.95 -6.05
C GLN A 18 -5.23 -2.40 -4.63
N ALA A 19 -4.24 -2.68 -3.78
CA ALA A 19 -4.45 -3.06 -2.39
C ALA A 19 -5.19 -1.96 -1.61
N PHE A 20 -4.79 -0.70 -1.79
CA PHE A 20 -5.47 0.44 -1.18
C PHE A 20 -6.96 0.49 -1.54
N TYR A 21 -7.30 0.40 -2.82
CA TYR A 21 -8.70 0.45 -3.25
C TYR A 21 -9.50 -0.74 -2.73
N LYS A 22 -8.91 -1.94 -2.68
CA LYS A 22 -9.58 -3.12 -2.12
C LYS A 22 -9.91 -2.93 -0.64
N VAL A 23 -8.94 -2.46 0.15
CA VAL A 23 -9.15 -2.16 1.58
C VAL A 23 -10.20 -1.08 1.77
N TYR A 24 -10.09 0.03 1.02
CA TYR A 24 -11.02 1.16 1.12
C TYR A 24 -12.45 0.76 0.74
N ASN A 25 -12.62 0.01 -0.36
CA ASN A 25 -13.94 -0.45 -0.80
C ASN A 25 -14.55 -1.47 0.15
N THR A 26 -13.73 -2.23 0.88
CA THR A 26 -14.20 -3.24 1.83
C THR A 26 -14.57 -2.63 3.18
N LEU A 27 -13.73 -1.74 3.72
CA LEU A 27 -13.95 -1.13 5.04
C LEU A 27 -14.84 0.11 4.99
N GLY A 28 -14.83 0.85 3.88
CA GLY A 28 -15.46 2.16 3.83
C GLY A 28 -14.73 3.19 4.70
N TYR A 29 -15.44 4.27 5.05
CA TYR A 29 -14.92 5.35 5.90
C TYR A 29 -15.36 5.19 7.35
N GLY A 30 -14.58 5.74 8.30
CA GLY A 30 -14.98 5.86 9.71
C GLY A 30 -14.15 5.03 10.70
N PHE A 31 -13.16 4.28 10.23
CA PHE A 31 -12.23 3.56 11.11
C PHE A 31 -11.02 4.41 11.51
N LEU A 32 -10.35 4.01 12.58
CA LEU A 32 -9.05 4.57 12.97
C LEU A 32 -7.98 4.19 11.95
N GLU A 33 -6.96 5.04 11.80
CA GLU A 33 -5.80 4.81 10.93
C GLU A 33 -5.18 3.42 11.14
N LYS A 34 -5.05 2.98 12.40
CA LYS A 34 -4.49 1.67 12.75
C LYS A 34 -5.26 0.49 12.15
N VAL A 35 -6.55 0.64 11.88
CA VAL A 35 -7.35 -0.38 11.21
C VAL A 35 -6.98 -0.44 9.72
N TYR A 36 -6.87 0.70 9.06
CA TYR A 36 -6.44 0.79 7.66
C TYR A 36 -5.00 0.29 7.48
N GLU A 37 -4.08 0.67 8.36
CA GLU A 37 -2.69 0.20 8.35
C GLU A 37 -2.62 -1.33 8.43
N ASN A 38 -3.37 -1.93 9.37
CA ASN A 38 -3.37 -3.39 9.53
C ASN A 38 -4.02 -4.11 8.34
N ALA A 39 -5.14 -3.59 7.82
CA ALA A 39 -5.81 -4.17 6.67
C ALA A 39 -4.94 -4.10 5.41
N LEU A 40 -4.30 -2.95 5.16
CA LEU A 40 -3.40 -2.77 4.03
C LEU A 40 -2.15 -3.66 4.15
N PHE A 41 -1.59 -3.79 5.35
CA PHE A 41 -0.46 -4.67 5.58
C PHE A 41 -0.77 -6.14 5.26
N ILE A 42 -1.94 -6.62 5.69
CA ILE A 42 -2.39 -7.99 5.39
C ILE A 42 -2.57 -8.16 3.87
N GLU A 43 -3.27 -7.23 3.23
CA GLU A 43 -3.52 -7.28 1.78
C GLU A 43 -2.22 -7.31 0.97
N LEU A 44 -1.26 -6.46 1.31
CA LEU A 44 0.04 -6.41 0.61
C LEU A 44 0.85 -7.69 0.81
N ILE A 45 0.80 -8.32 1.99
CA ILE A 45 1.44 -9.61 2.25
C ILE A 45 0.78 -10.73 1.44
N GLU A 46 -0.56 -10.75 1.36
CA GLU A 46 -1.30 -11.73 0.55
C GLU A 46 -0.97 -11.60 -0.94
N MET A 47 -0.65 -10.39 -1.42
CA MET A 47 -0.15 -10.14 -2.77
C MET A 47 1.33 -10.55 -2.98
N GLY A 48 1.98 -11.12 -1.95
CA GLY A 48 3.35 -11.62 -1.99
C GLY A 48 4.42 -10.53 -1.86
N LEU A 49 4.06 -9.34 -1.36
CA LEU A 49 5.03 -8.26 -1.11
C LEU A 49 5.69 -8.43 0.26
N ILE A 50 6.94 -7.98 0.34
CA ILE A 50 7.67 -7.87 1.62
C ILE A 50 7.42 -6.47 2.17
N VAL A 51 6.80 -6.38 3.34
CA VAL A 51 6.32 -5.13 3.91
C VAL A 51 6.68 -5.06 5.39
N GLU A 52 7.04 -3.86 5.85
CA GLU A 52 7.26 -3.55 7.27
C GLU A 52 6.35 -2.39 7.66
N LYS A 53 5.70 -2.48 8.83
CA LYS A 53 4.89 -1.37 9.38
C LYS A 53 5.77 -0.45 10.22
N GLN A 54 5.53 0.85 10.13
CA GLN A 54 6.15 1.87 10.98
C GLN A 54 7.68 1.77 11.03
N LYS A 55 8.30 1.42 9.89
CA LYS A 55 9.76 1.33 9.78
C LYS A 55 10.36 2.70 10.02
N GLN A 56 11.19 2.82 11.06
CA GLN A 56 11.95 4.03 11.32
C GLN A 56 12.90 4.31 10.17
N ILE A 57 12.93 5.56 9.70
CA ILE A 57 13.83 6.02 8.64
C ILE A 57 14.76 7.08 9.24
N GLU A 58 16.05 6.96 8.95
CA GLU A 58 17.04 7.97 9.32
C GLU A 58 16.97 9.16 8.36
N VAL A 59 16.72 10.35 8.89
CA VAL A 59 16.70 11.59 8.12
C VAL A 59 18.06 12.25 8.24
N TYR A 60 18.76 12.33 7.11
CA TYR A 60 20.02 13.07 6.99
C TYR A 60 19.71 14.50 6.56
N LEU A 61 20.26 15.48 7.28
CA LEU A 61 20.16 16.92 6.99
C LEU A 61 21.29 17.39 6.06
#